data_AF-A0A931TKS7-F1
#
_entry.id   AF-A0A931TKS7-F1
#
_cell.length_a   1.000
_cell.length_b   1.000
_cell.length_c   1.000
_cell.angle_alpha   90.00
_cell.angle_beta   90.00
_cell.angle_gamma   90.00
#
_symmetry.space_group_name_H-M   'P 1'
#
loop_
_entity.id
_entity.type
_entity.pdbx_description
1 polymer ?
#
loop_
_entity_poly.entity_id
_entity_poly.type
_entity_poly.pdbx_seq_one_letter_code
_entity_poly.pdbx_strand_id
1 'polypeptide(L)'
;MHDPYIAKGLEYLLGITFLVLFTGFWRYAIGGASVAERAAVRAERRLPLLDMFRVPEGVMFHPGHAWMRADAPGIATVGMDDFAQQLVGPIAALDLPPLGTAIEQGARGWRLKADSKSVDMVSPVTGRVVAINEAALGNPAAVNEDPFGRGWLMKVEAPRLVANTKQLLSGRAARDLMSSSWDELSALLSPQVGLVMHDGGAPVKGFARGVDAENWDAIARRFLRS
;
A
#
# COMPACT_ATOMS: atom_id res chain seq x y z
N MET A 1 38.45 -69.70 10.35
CA MET A 1 37.04 -69.57 9.94
C MET A 1 36.55 -68.21 10.39
N HIS A 2 36.57 -67.20 9.52
CA HIS A 2 35.92 -65.91 9.76
C HIS A 2 34.50 -66.03 9.20
N ASP A 3 33.48 -65.84 10.03
CA ASP A 3 32.10 -66.04 9.65
C ASP A 3 31.60 -64.82 8.84
N PRO A 4 31.37 -64.96 7.52
CA PRO A 4 31.04 -63.84 6.64
C PRO A 4 29.66 -63.22 6.94
N TYR A 5 28.83 -63.87 7.77
CA TYR A 5 27.51 -63.37 8.15
C TYR A 5 27.58 -62.32 9.28
N ILE A 6 28.56 -62.40 10.18
CA ILE A 6 28.75 -61.43 11.27
C ILE A 6 29.15 -60.04 10.73
N ALA A 7 30.04 -60.00 9.74
CA ALA A 7 30.52 -58.76 9.14
C ALA A 7 29.40 -57.98 8.42
N LYS A 8 28.56 -58.69 7.67
CA LYS A 8 27.38 -58.09 7.00
C LYS A 8 26.33 -57.61 7.99
N GLY A 9 26.12 -58.34 9.09
CA GLY A 9 25.21 -57.92 10.16
C GLY A 9 25.61 -56.58 10.80
N LEU A 10 26.91 -56.34 10.96
CA LEU A 10 27.44 -55.09 11.50
C LEU A 10 27.26 -53.90 10.54
N GLU A 11 27.44 -54.13 9.23
CA GLU A 11 27.23 -53.10 8.20
C GLU A 11 25.77 -52.63 8.14
N TYR A 12 24.81 -53.56 8.24
CA TYR A 12 23.39 -53.20 8.27
C TYR A 12 23.01 -52.41 9.53
N LEU A 13 23.56 -52.77 10.69
CA LEU A 13 23.37 -52.02 11.93
C LEU A 13 23.89 -50.58 11.82
N LEU A 14 25.09 -50.39 11.27
CA LEU A 14 25.66 -49.07 11.01
C LEU A 14 24.80 -48.25 10.05
N GLY A 15 24.32 -48.87 8.96
CA GLY A 15 23.45 -48.22 7.99
C GLY A 15 22.13 -47.75 8.59
N ILE A 16 21.48 -48.57 9.41
CA ILE A 16 20.21 -48.23 10.08
C ILE A 16 20.43 -47.11 11.11
N THR A 17 21.49 -47.19 11.92
CA THR A 17 21.83 -46.13 12.88
C THR A 17 22.13 -44.81 12.17
N PHE A 18 22.88 -44.85 11.06
CA PHE A 18 23.12 -43.67 10.24
C PHE A 18 21.83 -43.07 9.71
N LEU A 19 20.89 -43.87 9.22
CA LEU A 19 19.63 -43.39 8.64
C LEU A 19 18.71 -42.76 9.69
N VAL A 20 18.66 -43.31 10.90
CA VAL A 20 17.90 -42.76 12.03
C VAL A 20 18.53 -41.44 12.51
N LEU A 21 19.85 -41.40 12.66
CA LEU A 21 20.56 -40.17 13.05
C LEU A 21 20.45 -39.09 11.96
N PHE A 22 20.55 -39.48 10.70
CA PHE A 22 20.47 -38.58 9.56
C PHE A 22 19.07 -37.99 9.43
N THR A 23 18.00 -38.77 9.59
CA THR A 23 16.62 -38.25 9.57
C THR A 23 16.30 -37.34 10.76
N GLY A 24 16.81 -37.67 11.95
CA GLY A 24 16.74 -36.79 13.14
C GLY A 24 17.52 -35.49 12.96
N PHE A 25 18.74 -35.58 12.43
CA PHE A 25 19.58 -34.43 12.08
C PHE A 25 18.96 -33.57 10.98
N TRP A 26 18.38 -34.17 9.94
CA TRP A 26 17.69 -33.45 8.87
C TRP A 26 16.46 -32.72 9.42
N ARG A 27 15.68 -33.35 10.32
CA ARG A 27 14.58 -32.69 11.01
C ARG A 27 15.06 -31.54 11.91
N TYR A 28 16.20 -31.67 12.57
CA TYR A 28 16.79 -30.61 13.40
C TYR A 28 17.36 -29.45 12.56
N ALA A 29 18.03 -29.77 11.45
CA ALA A 29 18.63 -28.80 10.55
C ALA A 29 17.58 -28.03 9.72
N ILE A 30 16.38 -28.60 9.49
CA ILE A 30 15.37 -28.04 8.56
C ILE A 30 14.04 -27.71 9.23
N GLY A 31 13.73 -28.31 10.38
CA GLY A 31 12.69 -27.83 11.29
C GLY A 31 13.28 -26.79 12.24
N GLY A 32 13.76 -25.65 11.79
CA GLY A 32 13.10 -24.72 10.89
C GLY A 32 12.79 -23.48 11.70
N ALA A 33 13.20 -22.30 11.22
CA ALA A 33 13.04 -21.01 11.89
C ALA A 33 11.76 -20.98 12.76
N SER A 34 11.91 -20.63 14.04
CA SER A 34 10.79 -20.56 14.97
C SER A 34 9.66 -19.71 14.38
N VAL A 35 8.41 -19.90 14.85
CA VAL A 35 7.31 -19.00 14.44
C VAL A 35 7.68 -17.54 14.70
N ALA A 36 8.46 -17.29 15.77
CA ALA A 36 9.03 -15.99 16.07
C ALA A 36 10.06 -15.51 15.03
N GLU A 37 10.98 -16.36 14.56
CA GLU A 37 11.93 -16.00 13.50
C GLU A 37 11.25 -15.84 12.15
N ARG A 38 10.24 -16.65 11.81
CA ARG A 38 9.45 -16.45 10.59
C ARG A 38 8.62 -15.18 10.67
N ALA A 39 8.08 -14.87 11.86
CA ALA A 39 7.39 -13.61 12.11
C ALA A 39 8.37 -12.42 12.08
N ALA A 40 9.58 -12.58 12.60
CA ALA A 40 10.64 -11.57 12.60
C ALA A 40 11.15 -11.28 11.19
N VAL A 41 11.46 -12.31 10.39
CA VAL A 41 11.84 -12.15 8.98
C VAL A 41 10.70 -11.53 8.16
N ARG A 42 9.44 -11.88 8.45
CA ARG A 42 8.26 -11.23 7.83
C ARG A 42 8.07 -9.79 8.31
N ALA A 43 8.41 -9.48 9.55
CA ALA A 43 8.36 -8.13 10.11
C ALA A 43 9.51 -7.27 9.54
N GLU A 44 10.73 -7.79 9.47
CA GLU A 44 11.89 -7.13 8.85
C GLU A 44 11.67 -6.86 7.37
N ARG A 45 11.05 -7.78 6.61
CA ARG A 45 10.61 -7.49 5.24
C ARG A 45 9.56 -6.38 5.13
N ARG A 46 8.80 -6.11 6.19
CA ARG A 46 7.78 -5.04 6.24
C ARG A 46 8.34 -3.67 6.61
N LEU A 47 9.50 -3.61 7.27
CA LEU A 47 10.06 -2.36 7.78
C LEU A 47 10.50 -1.34 6.71
N PRO A 48 11.00 -1.71 5.50
CA PRO A 48 11.35 -0.73 4.47
C PRO A 48 10.13 -0.01 3.86
N LEU A 49 8.95 -0.61 3.92
CA LEU A 49 7.73 -0.07 3.30
C LEU A 49 7.10 1.07 4.12
N LEU A 50 7.35 1.10 5.44
CA LEU A 50 6.83 2.16 6.30
C LEU A 50 7.46 3.53 6.00
N ASP A 51 8.69 3.54 5.48
CA ASP A 51 9.37 4.77 5.07
C ASP A 51 8.97 5.22 3.65
N MET A 52 8.32 4.36 2.86
CA MET A 52 7.96 4.66 1.47
C MET A 52 6.71 5.53 1.33
N PHE A 53 5.76 5.38 2.24
CA PHE A 53 4.51 6.15 2.23
C PHE A 53 4.30 6.87 3.55
N ARG A 54 4.13 8.19 3.49
CA ARG A 54 3.90 8.99 4.69
C ARG A 54 2.50 8.74 5.26
N VAL A 55 2.45 8.54 6.57
CA VAL A 55 1.22 8.47 7.37
C VAL A 55 1.33 9.48 8.52
N PRO A 56 1.04 10.78 8.27
CA PRO A 56 1.16 11.81 9.29
C PRO A 56 0.15 11.60 10.44
N GLU A 57 0.50 12.09 11.63
CA GLU A 57 -0.45 12.13 12.75
C GLU A 57 -1.61 13.08 12.45
N GLY A 58 -2.78 12.79 13.05
CA GLY A 58 -3.99 13.60 12.86
C GLY A 58 -4.67 13.47 11.49
N VAL A 59 -4.14 12.63 10.59
CA VAL A 59 -4.71 12.32 9.28
C VAL A 59 -5.44 10.98 9.32
N MET A 60 -6.61 10.94 8.70
CA MET A 60 -7.44 9.75 8.56
C MET A 60 -7.59 9.39 7.07
N PHE A 61 -7.52 8.11 6.75
CA PHE A 61 -7.42 7.60 5.38
C PHE A 61 -8.65 6.78 5.01
N HIS A 62 -9.17 7.02 3.81
CA HIS A 62 -10.19 6.18 3.21
C HIS A 62 -9.52 5.01 2.46
N PRO A 63 -10.10 3.81 2.43
CA PRO A 63 -9.59 2.67 1.66
C PRO A 63 -9.54 2.85 0.12
N GLY A 64 -9.83 4.06 -0.38
CA GLY A 64 -9.66 4.46 -1.79
C GLY A 64 -8.53 5.48 -1.95
N HIS A 65 -7.59 5.50 -1.01
CA HIS A 65 -6.40 6.36 -1.02
C HIS A 65 -6.66 7.88 -1.07
N ALA A 66 -7.81 8.29 -0.54
CA ALA A 66 -8.09 9.65 -0.15
C ALA A 66 -7.83 9.83 1.34
N TRP A 67 -7.44 11.03 1.77
CA TRP A 67 -7.27 11.36 3.18
C TRP A 67 -8.11 12.56 3.58
N MET A 68 -8.40 12.64 4.88
CA MET A 68 -8.96 13.83 5.50
C MET A 68 -8.26 14.17 6.83
N ARG A 69 -8.25 15.46 7.16
CA ARG A 69 -7.79 16.02 8.44
C ARG A 69 -8.84 16.98 8.97
N ALA A 70 -9.18 16.85 10.24
CA ALA A 70 -10.07 17.80 10.88
C ALA A 70 -9.29 19.07 11.28
N ASP A 71 -9.50 20.17 10.57
CA ASP A 71 -8.82 21.44 10.85
C ASP A 71 -9.61 22.31 11.85
N ALA A 72 -10.94 22.15 11.90
CA ALA A 72 -11.84 22.86 12.81
C ALA A 72 -13.12 22.02 13.05
N PRO A 73 -13.94 22.36 14.07
CA PRO A 73 -15.22 21.69 14.30
C PRO A 73 -16.09 21.71 13.04
N GLY A 74 -16.41 20.53 12.51
CA GLY A 74 -17.24 20.39 11.31
C GLY A 74 -16.54 20.68 9.98
N ILE A 75 -15.24 21.03 9.97
CA ILE A 75 -14.48 21.27 8.73
C ILE A 75 -13.39 20.21 8.56
N ALA A 76 -13.45 19.49 7.44
CA ALA A 76 -12.45 18.52 7.04
C ALA A 76 -11.69 19.02 5.81
N THR A 77 -10.37 19.05 5.89
CA THR A 77 -9.49 19.21 4.72
C THR A 77 -9.25 17.85 4.10
N VAL A 78 -9.33 17.77 2.77
CA VAL A 78 -9.32 16.52 2.00
C VAL A 78 -8.22 16.56 0.94
N GLY A 79 -7.59 15.42 0.67
CA GLY A 79 -6.64 15.26 -0.42
C GLY A 79 -6.43 13.79 -0.84
N MET A 80 -5.48 13.58 -1.75
CA MET A 80 -5.01 12.26 -2.17
C MET A 80 -3.74 11.88 -1.39
N ASP A 81 -3.59 10.61 -1.02
CA ASP A 81 -2.45 10.17 -0.21
C ASP A 81 -1.18 9.89 -1.04
N ASP A 82 -0.10 9.58 -0.33
CA ASP A 82 1.21 9.33 -0.92
C ASP A 82 1.23 8.06 -1.80
N PHE A 83 0.41 7.05 -1.49
CA PHE A 83 0.32 5.86 -2.33
C PHE A 83 -0.35 6.19 -3.66
N ALA A 84 -1.51 6.86 -3.62
CA ALA A 84 -2.25 7.19 -4.83
C ALA A 84 -1.49 8.18 -5.73
N GLN A 85 -0.80 9.18 -5.17
CA GLN A 85 -0.02 10.10 -6.02
C GLN A 85 1.14 9.37 -6.73
N GLN A 86 1.80 8.40 -6.07
CA GLN A 86 2.85 7.59 -6.70
C GLN A 86 2.28 6.60 -7.73
N LEU A 87 1.10 6.05 -7.45
CA LEU A 87 0.36 5.15 -8.35
C LEU A 87 -0.17 5.88 -9.59
N VAL A 88 -0.56 7.13 -9.47
CA VAL A 88 -1.03 7.93 -10.61
C VAL A 88 0.16 8.47 -11.41
N GLY A 89 1.21 8.91 -10.72
CA GLY A 89 2.34 9.61 -11.32
C GLY A 89 2.09 11.12 -11.45
N PRO A 90 2.86 11.81 -12.32
CA PRO A 90 2.78 13.26 -12.47
C PRO A 90 1.38 13.74 -12.88
N ILE A 91 0.77 14.58 -12.04
CA ILE A 91 -0.58 15.09 -12.29
C ILE A 91 -0.48 16.32 -13.20
N ALA A 92 -1.19 16.27 -14.32
CA ALA A 92 -1.25 17.33 -15.31
C ALA A 92 -2.41 18.31 -15.06
N ALA A 93 -3.54 17.81 -14.53
CA ALA A 93 -4.70 18.65 -14.24
C ALA A 93 -5.58 18.06 -13.12
N LEU A 94 -6.30 18.94 -12.42
CA LEU A 94 -7.28 18.62 -11.39
C LEU A 94 -8.65 19.15 -11.82
N ASP A 95 -9.68 18.34 -11.60
CA ASP A 95 -11.09 18.68 -11.78
C ASP A 95 -11.79 18.48 -10.43
N LEU A 96 -11.91 19.60 -9.70
CA LEU A 96 -12.45 19.66 -8.35
C LEU A 96 -13.91 20.13 -8.39
N PRO A 97 -14.79 19.63 -7.50
CA PRO A 97 -16.16 20.13 -7.44
C PRO A 97 -16.21 21.62 -7.09
N PRO A 98 -17.16 22.39 -7.67
CA PRO A 98 -17.33 23.78 -7.31
C PRO A 98 -17.79 23.95 -5.86
N LEU A 99 -17.56 25.15 -5.31
CA LEU A 99 -18.03 25.52 -3.98
C LEU A 99 -19.54 25.30 -3.86
N GLY A 100 -19.97 24.78 -2.70
CA GLY A 100 -21.36 24.47 -2.43
C GLY A 100 -21.83 23.10 -2.96
N THR A 101 -20.99 22.35 -3.69
CA THR A 101 -21.31 20.99 -4.11
C THR A 101 -21.45 20.06 -2.92
N ALA A 102 -22.50 19.22 -2.89
CA ALA A 102 -22.62 18.12 -1.94
C ALA A 102 -21.82 16.92 -2.44
N ILE A 103 -21.06 16.30 -1.55
CA ILE A 103 -20.28 15.09 -1.81
C ILE A 103 -20.58 14.04 -0.74
N GLU A 104 -20.46 12.77 -1.10
CA GLU A 104 -20.76 11.64 -0.23
C GLU A 104 -19.52 10.76 -0.05
N GLN A 105 -19.28 10.30 1.18
CA GLN A 105 -18.20 9.38 1.51
C GLN A 105 -18.31 8.11 0.64
N GLY A 106 -17.20 7.75 -0.01
CA GLY A 106 -17.14 6.59 -0.90
C GLY A 106 -17.70 6.82 -2.32
N ALA A 107 -18.37 7.94 -2.58
CA ALA A 107 -18.78 8.35 -3.92
C ALA A 107 -17.69 9.21 -4.59
N ARG A 108 -17.81 9.46 -5.91
CA ARG A 108 -16.88 10.31 -6.67
C ARG A 108 -16.78 11.70 -6.02
N GLY A 109 -15.58 12.04 -5.56
CA GLY A 109 -15.24 13.32 -4.94
C GLY A 109 -14.56 14.29 -5.89
N TRP A 110 -13.63 13.83 -6.73
CA TRP A 110 -12.95 14.66 -7.72
C TRP A 110 -12.36 13.79 -8.84
N ARG A 111 -11.79 14.45 -9.85
CA ARG A 111 -11.08 13.80 -10.94
C ARG A 111 -9.70 14.43 -11.13
N LEU A 112 -8.73 13.64 -11.56
CA LEU A 112 -7.42 14.12 -11.99
C LEU A 112 -7.05 13.57 -13.37
N LYS A 113 -6.10 14.24 -14.03
CA LYS A 113 -5.50 13.78 -15.28
C LYS A 113 -3.99 13.64 -15.10
N ALA A 114 -3.45 12.52 -15.56
CA ALA A 114 -2.02 12.23 -15.56
C ALA A 114 -1.68 11.51 -16.87
N ASP A 115 -0.78 12.09 -17.67
CA ASP A 115 -0.49 11.62 -19.04
C ASP A 115 -1.79 11.36 -19.83
N SER A 116 -1.99 10.13 -20.31
CA SER A 116 -3.17 9.68 -21.05
C SER A 116 -4.30 9.14 -20.15
N LYS A 117 -4.17 9.24 -18.82
CA LYS A 117 -5.09 8.66 -17.84
C LYS A 117 -5.97 9.74 -17.23
N SER A 118 -7.26 9.43 -17.08
CA SER A 118 -8.21 10.20 -16.30
C SER A 118 -8.67 9.33 -15.14
N VAL A 119 -8.60 9.85 -13.91
CA VAL A 119 -8.79 9.05 -12.70
C VAL A 119 -9.79 9.74 -11.81
N ASP A 120 -10.89 9.03 -11.51
CA ASP A 120 -11.85 9.47 -10.51
C ASP A 120 -11.39 9.03 -9.12
N MET A 121 -11.55 9.91 -8.13
CA MET A 121 -11.19 9.61 -6.74
C MET A 121 -12.42 9.76 -5.87
N VAL A 122 -12.54 8.90 -4.87
CA VAL A 122 -13.65 8.94 -3.92
C VAL A 122 -13.47 10.01 -2.86
N SER A 123 -14.58 10.58 -2.37
CA SER A 123 -14.55 11.44 -1.20
C SER A 123 -14.35 10.61 0.08
N PRO A 124 -13.48 11.01 1.01
CA PRO A 124 -13.35 10.36 2.31
C PRO A 124 -14.43 10.82 3.31
N VAL A 125 -15.27 11.80 2.96
CA VAL A 125 -16.25 12.42 3.87
C VAL A 125 -17.55 12.77 3.15
N THR A 126 -18.67 12.69 3.85
CA THR A 126 -19.93 13.28 3.40
C THR A 126 -20.07 14.72 3.90
N GLY A 127 -20.42 15.65 3.03
CA GLY A 127 -20.57 17.06 3.37
C GLY A 127 -20.71 17.98 2.17
N ARG A 128 -20.43 19.27 2.39
CA ARG A 128 -20.51 20.32 1.37
C ARG A 128 -19.15 20.97 1.14
N VAL A 129 -18.72 21.13 -0.10
CA VAL A 129 -17.45 21.79 -0.43
C VAL A 129 -17.53 23.27 -0.06
N VAL A 130 -16.61 23.75 0.76
CA VAL A 130 -16.56 25.14 1.25
C VAL A 130 -15.29 25.88 0.89
N ALA A 131 -14.24 25.16 0.46
CA ALA A 131 -13.05 25.75 -0.15
C ALA A 131 -12.41 24.77 -1.12
N ILE A 132 -11.72 25.29 -2.13
CA ILE A 132 -10.87 24.55 -3.06
C ILE A 132 -9.45 25.12 -3.02
N ASN A 133 -8.45 24.28 -3.28
CA ASN A 133 -7.07 24.72 -3.32
C ASN A 133 -6.71 25.29 -4.70
N GLU A 134 -6.93 26.59 -4.88
CA GLU A 134 -6.59 27.31 -6.12
C GLU A 134 -5.11 27.19 -6.49
N ALA A 135 -4.21 27.10 -5.50
CA ALA A 135 -2.78 26.96 -5.77
C ALA A 135 -2.46 25.60 -6.38
N ALA A 136 -3.13 24.53 -5.93
CA ALA A 136 -2.99 23.20 -6.53
C ALA A 136 -3.68 23.10 -7.89
N LEU A 137 -4.80 23.81 -8.11
CA LEU A 137 -5.42 23.92 -9.44
C LEU A 137 -4.48 24.57 -10.46
N GLY A 138 -3.81 25.66 -10.06
CA GLY A 138 -2.82 26.34 -10.91
C GLY A 138 -1.49 25.59 -11.04
N ASN A 139 -1.11 24.79 -10.04
CA ASN A 139 0.09 23.96 -10.05
C ASN A 139 -0.18 22.55 -9.48
N PRO A 140 -0.69 21.62 -10.30
CA PRO A 140 -1.05 20.27 -9.84
C PRO A 140 0.12 19.44 -9.30
N ALA A 141 1.37 19.77 -9.65
CA ALA A 141 2.55 19.10 -9.13
C ALA A 141 2.67 19.17 -7.59
N ALA A 142 2.04 20.17 -6.96
CA ALA A 142 1.98 20.28 -5.51
C ALA A 142 1.35 19.03 -4.84
N VAL A 143 0.43 18.35 -5.52
CA VAL A 143 -0.20 17.12 -5.03
C VAL A 143 0.80 15.95 -5.02
N ASN A 144 1.70 15.89 -6.00
CA ASN A 144 2.77 14.88 -6.03
C ASN A 144 3.90 15.20 -5.02
N GLU A 145 4.25 16.48 -4.85
CA GLU A 145 5.35 16.90 -3.99
C GLU A 145 4.98 16.85 -2.50
N ASP A 146 3.81 17.38 -2.14
CA ASP A 146 3.39 17.55 -0.76
C ASP A 146 1.89 17.26 -0.54
N PRO A 147 1.46 15.99 -0.75
CA PRO A 147 0.06 15.55 -0.66
C PRO A 147 -0.68 15.93 0.62
N PHE A 148 0.01 16.06 1.76
CA PHE A 148 -0.62 16.34 3.07
C PHE A 148 -0.50 17.81 3.51
N GLY A 149 0.37 18.58 2.85
CA GLY A 149 0.58 20.00 3.07
C GLY A 149 0.00 20.81 1.92
N ARG A 150 0.85 21.32 1.02
CA ARG A 150 0.45 22.20 -0.10
C ARG A 150 -0.48 21.54 -1.12
N GLY A 151 -0.49 20.21 -1.19
CA GLY A 151 -1.26 19.40 -2.13
C GLY A 151 -2.67 19.02 -1.67
N TRP A 152 -3.20 19.61 -0.59
CA TRP A 152 -4.62 19.45 -0.24
C TRP A 152 -5.52 19.90 -1.40
N LEU A 153 -6.73 19.35 -1.53
CA LEU A 153 -7.60 19.58 -2.69
C LEU A 153 -8.78 20.48 -2.36
N MET A 154 -9.48 20.16 -1.27
CA MET A 154 -10.70 20.87 -0.88
C MET A 154 -10.92 20.84 0.63
N LYS A 155 -11.73 21.78 1.11
CA LYS A 155 -12.32 21.74 2.46
C LYS A 155 -13.80 21.45 2.36
N VAL A 156 -14.27 20.61 3.28
CA VAL A 156 -15.62 20.10 3.31
C VAL A 156 -16.23 20.41 4.66
N GLU A 157 -17.37 21.09 4.65
CA GLU A 157 -18.24 21.19 5.82
C GLU A 157 -18.97 19.86 5.99
N ALA A 158 -18.60 19.14 7.04
CA ALA A 158 -19.08 17.81 7.38
C ALA A 158 -19.72 17.86 8.77
N PRO A 159 -21.01 18.24 8.89
CA PRO A 159 -21.69 18.40 10.18
C PRO A 159 -21.78 17.08 10.97
N ARG A 160 -21.64 15.93 10.30
CA ARG A 160 -21.59 14.60 10.92
C ARG A 160 -20.18 13.99 10.87
N LEU A 161 -19.16 14.79 11.16
CA LEU A 161 -17.76 14.37 11.07
C LEU A 161 -17.46 13.07 11.83
N VAL A 162 -17.98 12.93 13.05
CA VAL A 162 -17.81 11.71 13.89
C VAL A 162 -18.39 10.45 13.23
N ALA A 163 -19.44 10.58 12.42
CA ALA A 163 -19.97 9.44 11.67
C ALA A 163 -19.03 9.06 10.52
N ASN A 164 -18.48 10.06 9.80
CA ASN A 164 -17.54 9.85 8.69
C ASN A 164 -16.26 9.14 9.17
N THR A 165 -15.77 9.43 10.39
CA THR A 165 -14.52 8.83 10.90
C THR A 165 -14.60 7.32 11.14
N LYS A 166 -15.81 6.74 11.28
CA LYS A 166 -15.97 5.30 11.53
C LYS A 166 -15.46 4.41 10.39
N GLN A 167 -15.45 4.92 9.18
CA GLN A 167 -15.01 4.20 7.98
C GLN A 167 -13.58 4.58 7.55
N LEU A 168 -12.89 5.40 8.37
CA LEU A 168 -11.54 5.86 8.06
C LEU A 168 -10.52 5.17 8.95
N LEU A 169 -9.30 5.09 8.44
CA LEU A 169 -8.18 4.40 9.05
C LEU A 169 -7.16 5.42 9.55
N SER A 170 -6.55 5.16 10.71
CA SER A 170 -5.48 6.00 11.27
C SER A 170 -4.40 5.14 11.93
N GLY A 171 -3.25 5.75 12.24
CA GLY A 171 -2.15 5.09 12.95
C GLY A 171 -1.73 3.77 12.30
N ARG A 172 -1.84 2.67 13.05
CA ARG A 172 -1.45 1.33 12.57
C ARG A 172 -2.30 0.87 11.39
N ALA A 173 -3.61 1.08 11.44
CA ALA A 173 -4.51 0.63 10.38
C ALA A 173 -4.23 1.36 9.05
N ALA A 174 -3.89 2.65 9.10
CA ALA A 174 -3.46 3.40 7.91
C ALA A 174 -2.14 2.88 7.34
N ARG A 175 -1.17 2.54 8.20
CA ARG A 175 0.09 1.90 7.76
C ARG A 175 -0.15 0.53 7.12
N ASP A 176 -1.02 -0.27 7.74
CA ASP A 176 -1.40 -1.59 7.21
C ASP A 176 -2.11 -1.46 5.85
N LEU A 177 -2.96 -0.43 5.64
CA LEU A 177 -3.52 -0.09 4.33
C LEU A 177 -2.41 0.10 3.30
N MET A 178 -1.46 1.01 3.54
CA MET A 178 -0.38 1.31 2.58
C MET A 178 0.47 0.07 2.27
N SER A 179 0.85 -0.69 3.29
CA SER A 179 1.63 -1.93 3.12
C SER A 179 0.85 -2.96 2.30
N SER A 180 -0.44 -3.16 2.59
CA SER A 180 -1.25 -4.15 1.86
C SER A 180 -1.51 -3.74 0.42
N SER A 181 -1.76 -2.45 0.16
CA SER A 181 -1.93 -1.93 -1.19
C SER A 181 -0.67 -2.09 -2.01
N TRP A 182 0.51 -1.86 -1.41
CA TRP A 182 1.79 -2.12 -2.08
C TRP A 182 2.05 -3.60 -2.34
N ASP A 183 1.85 -4.46 -1.35
CA ASP A 183 2.06 -5.90 -1.51
C ASP A 183 1.18 -6.44 -2.66
N GLU A 184 -0.08 -6.00 -2.72
CA GLU A 184 -1.01 -6.37 -3.77
C GLU A 184 -0.60 -5.80 -5.14
N LEU A 185 -0.27 -4.50 -5.21
CA LEU A 185 0.20 -3.88 -6.45
C LEU A 185 1.47 -4.55 -6.96
N SER A 186 2.43 -4.81 -6.08
CA SER A 186 3.69 -5.48 -6.42
C SER A 186 3.45 -6.89 -6.94
N ALA A 187 2.51 -7.64 -6.36
CA ALA A 187 2.13 -8.96 -6.86
C ALA A 187 1.49 -8.89 -8.25
N LEU A 188 0.66 -7.88 -8.53
CA LEU A 188 0.06 -7.65 -9.85
C LEU A 188 1.10 -7.26 -10.91
N LEU A 189 2.13 -6.52 -10.51
CA LEU A 189 3.20 -6.07 -11.40
C LEU A 189 4.31 -7.13 -11.59
N SER A 190 4.48 -8.07 -10.66
CA SER A 190 5.55 -9.08 -10.70
C SER A 190 5.60 -9.97 -11.96
N PRO A 191 4.50 -10.31 -12.65
CA PRO A 191 4.57 -10.99 -13.95
C PRO A 191 5.19 -10.11 -15.06
N GLN A 192 5.16 -8.79 -14.92
CA GLN A 192 5.57 -7.82 -15.94
C GLN A 192 6.89 -7.08 -15.59
N VAL A 193 7.23 -6.99 -14.30
CA VAL A 193 8.36 -6.21 -13.77
C VAL A 193 9.47 -7.14 -13.27
N GLY A 194 9.92 -8.04 -14.14
CA GLY A 194 10.89 -9.09 -13.83
C GLY A 194 12.34 -8.66 -13.53
N LEU A 195 12.64 -7.41 -13.14
CA LEU A 195 14.04 -6.95 -13.06
C LEU A 195 14.40 -5.81 -12.09
N VAL A 196 13.50 -5.29 -11.25
CA VAL A 196 13.77 -4.01 -10.53
C VAL A 196 13.94 -4.15 -9.02
N MET A 197 14.04 -5.38 -8.49
CA MET A 197 14.03 -5.65 -7.03
C MET A 197 15.28 -6.39 -6.51
N HIS A 198 16.39 -6.43 -7.26
CA HIS A 198 17.58 -7.17 -6.83
C HIS A 198 18.46 -6.46 -5.79
N ASP A 199 18.37 -5.13 -5.66
CA ASP A 199 19.40 -4.37 -4.92
C ASP A 199 18.96 -3.85 -3.55
N GLY A 200 17.78 -4.22 -3.04
CA GLY A 200 17.33 -3.81 -1.70
C GLY A 200 17.21 -2.29 -1.48
N GLY A 201 17.30 -1.49 -2.54
CA GLY A 201 17.15 -0.04 -2.54
C GLY A 201 15.70 0.39 -2.73
N ALA A 202 15.35 1.55 -2.18
CA ALA A 202 14.01 2.13 -2.29
C ALA A 202 13.52 2.15 -3.76
N PRO A 203 12.26 1.78 -4.03
CA PRO A 203 11.75 1.74 -5.40
C PRO A 203 11.75 3.13 -6.04
N VAL A 204 12.07 3.16 -7.33
CA VAL A 204 12.12 4.38 -8.14
C VAL A 204 10.73 5.02 -8.21
N LYS A 205 10.61 6.32 -7.89
CA LYS A 205 9.36 7.08 -7.97
C LYS A 205 8.70 7.00 -9.37
N GLY A 206 7.41 6.68 -9.41
CA GLY A 206 6.57 6.72 -10.63
C GLY A 206 6.49 5.40 -11.41
N PHE A 207 6.34 4.28 -10.71
CA PHE A 207 6.17 2.92 -11.27
C PHE A 207 4.97 2.77 -12.22
N ALA A 208 3.99 3.67 -12.14
CA ALA A 208 2.83 3.71 -13.03
C ALA A 208 3.15 4.02 -14.49
N ARG A 209 4.37 4.50 -14.78
CA ARG A 209 4.87 4.68 -16.16
C ARG A 209 5.08 3.36 -16.90
N GLY A 210 5.23 2.24 -16.18
CA GLY A 210 5.37 0.90 -16.76
C GLY A 210 4.07 0.12 -16.92
N VAL A 211 2.94 0.67 -16.43
CA VAL A 211 1.62 0.01 -16.53
C VAL A 211 0.97 0.43 -17.85
N ASP A 212 0.78 -0.54 -18.74
CA ASP A 212 0.04 -0.34 -19.99
C ASP A 212 -1.40 0.18 -19.74
N ALA A 213 -2.01 0.78 -20.77
CA ALA A 213 -3.35 1.33 -20.66
C ALA A 213 -4.42 0.25 -20.38
N GLU A 214 -4.17 -0.99 -20.81
CA GLU A 214 -5.11 -2.10 -20.69
C GLU A 214 -5.25 -2.58 -19.23
N ASN A 215 -4.15 -2.62 -18.48
CA ASN A 215 -4.15 -3.00 -17.06
C ASN A 215 -4.48 -1.83 -16.11
N TRP A 216 -4.37 -0.59 -16.59
CA TRP A 216 -4.60 0.61 -15.78
C TRP A 216 -5.99 0.64 -15.15
N ASP A 217 -7.03 0.37 -15.94
CA ASP A 217 -8.42 0.44 -15.51
C ASP A 217 -8.74 -0.52 -14.36
N ALA A 218 -8.15 -1.73 -14.39
CA ALA A 218 -8.29 -2.71 -13.33
C ALA A 218 -7.59 -2.24 -12.04
N ILE A 219 -6.39 -1.68 -12.17
CA ILE A 219 -5.61 -1.15 -11.05
C ILE A 219 -6.33 0.06 -10.42
N ALA A 220 -6.80 1.01 -11.21
CA ALA A 220 -7.51 2.19 -10.73
C ALA A 220 -8.79 1.81 -9.97
N ARG A 221 -9.62 0.92 -10.55
CA ARG A 221 -10.80 0.35 -9.87
C ARG A 221 -10.44 -0.32 -8.55
N ARG A 222 -9.33 -1.06 -8.53
CA ARG A 222 -8.92 -1.85 -7.37
C ARG A 222 -8.48 -1.00 -6.18
N PHE A 223 -7.62 -0.01 -6.43
CA PHE A 223 -6.99 0.77 -5.36
C PHE A 223 -7.68 2.11 -5.10
N LEU A 224 -8.14 2.80 -6.14
CA LEU A 224 -8.70 4.16 -6.03
C LEU A 224 -10.22 4.15 -5.92
N ARG A 225 -10.84 2.99 -6.11
CA ARG A 225 -12.31 2.81 -6.12
C ARG A 225 -12.99 3.69 -7.17
N SER A 226 -12.28 3.93 -8.27
CA SER A 226 -12.66 4.75 -9.43
C SER A 226 -13.48 3.98 -10.45
#